data_AF-A0A958D9C5-F1
#
_entry.id   AF-A0A958D9C5-F1
#
_cell.length_a   1.000
_cell.length_b   1.000
_cell.length_c   1.000
_cell.angle_alpha   90.00
_cell.angle_beta   90.00
_cell.angle_gamma   90.00
#
_symmetry.space_group_name_H-M   'P 1'
#
loop_
_entity.id
_entity.type
_entity.pdbx_description
1 polymer ?
#
loop_
_entity_poly.entity_id
_entity_poly.type
_entity_poly.pdbx_seq_one_letter_code
_entity_poly.pdbx_strand_id
1 'polypeptide(L)'
;MPADEIRADYDQLAQVSSRFQNQSQATQEMIQSVRSSMDELKGGWEGRGSNAFFSEMQGEVLPAVNRLRQAMQEASRITRQIAQTVKQAEEEASSPFKVT
;
A
#
# COMPACT_ATOMS: atom_id res chain seq x y z
N MET A 1 -10.29 33.75 -7.31
CA MET A 1 -11.40 33.26 -6.46
C MET A 1 -10.87 32.05 -5.72
N PRO A 2 -10.90 32.00 -4.38
CA PRO A 2 -10.56 30.77 -3.67
C PRO A 2 -11.59 29.71 -4.05
N ALA A 3 -11.13 28.51 -4.41
CA ALA A 3 -11.99 27.44 -4.91
C ALA A 3 -12.97 26.99 -3.81
N ASP A 4 -14.23 26.81 -4.20
CA ASP A 4 -15.38 26.70 -3.29
C ASP A 4 -15.44 25.41 -2.47
N GLU A 5 -14.59 24.40 -2.71
CA GLU A 5 -14.67 23.16 -1.91
C GLU A 5 -13.40 22.31 -1.93
N ILE A 6 -12.49 22.54 -0.99
CA ILE A 6 -11.38 21.61 -0.69
C ILE A 6 -11.91 20.33 0.02
N ARG A 7 -13.16 20.35 0.49
CA ARG A 7 -13.85 19.22 1.13
C ARG A 7 -13.94 17.98 0.24
N ALA A 8 -14.13 18.15 -1.07
CA ALA A 8 -14.21 17.07 -2.03
C ALA A 8 -12.88 16.31 -2.22
N ASP A 9 -11.74 16.95 -1.94
CA ASP A 9 -10.42 16.35 -2.11
C ASP A 9 -10.03 15.45 -0.92
N TYR A 10 -10.47 15.75 0.31
CA TYR A 10 -10.16 14.92 1.48
C TYR A 10 -10.78 13.52 1.39
N ASP A 11 -12.04 13.45 0.96
CA ASP A 11 -12.74 12.18 0.79
C ASP A 11 -12.06 11.34 -0.30
N GLN A 12 -11.58 11.98 -1.37
CA GLN A 12 -10.81 11.32 -2.42
C GLN A 12 -9.46 10.80 -1.91
N LEU A 13 -8.71 11.62 -1.15
CA LEU A 13 -7.44 11.19 -0.54
C LEU A 13 -7.65 10.03 0.44
N ALA A 14 -8.73 10.06 1.23
CA ALA A 14 -9.10 8.97 2.12
C ALA A 14 -9.42 7.68 1.35
N GLN A 15 -10.15 7.78 0.23
CA GLN A 15 -10.44 6.64 -0.64
C GLN A 15 -9.15 6.07 -1.28
N VAL A 16 -8.26 6.92 -1.79
CA VAL A 16 -6.99 6.51 -2.40
C VAL A 16 -6.09 5.80 -1.39
N SER A 17 -5.94 6.37 -0.18
CA SER A 17 -5.22 5.73 0.93
C SER A 17 -5.80 4.35 1.25
N SER A 18 -7.13 4.23 1.31
CA SER A 18 -7.82 2.97 1.60
C SER A 18 -7.57 1.94 0.50
N ARG A 19 -7.56 2.34 -0.77
CA ARG A 19 -7.24 1.44 -1.89
C ARG A 19 -5.82 0.90 -1.81
N PHE A 20 -4.82 1.74 -1.52
CA PHE A 20 -3.44 1.29 -1.31
C PHE A 20 -3.31 0.32 -0.14
N GLN A 21 -4.00 0.61 0.97
CA GLN A 21 -4.03 -0.28 2.13
C GLN A 21 -4.61 -1.65 1.78
N ASN A 22 -5.77 -1.68 1.13
CA ASN A 22 -6.46 -2.91 0.75
C ASN A 22 -5.61 -3.74 -0.22
N GLN A 23 -4.99 -3.09 -1.21
CA GLN A 23 -4.14 -3.78 -2.17
C GLN A 23 -2.86 -4.33 -1.51
N SER A 24 -2.27 -3.61 -0.56
CA SER A 24 -1.16 -4.14 0.25
C SER A 24 -1.58 -5.39 1.02
N GLN A 25 -2.78 -5.40 1.59
CA GLN A 25 -3.26 -6.54 2.38
C GLN A 25 -3.56 -7.75 1.49
N ALA A 26 -4.26 -7.56 0.36
CA ALA A 26 -4.49 -8.61 -0.61
C ALA A 26 -3.17 -9.20 -1.15
N THR A 27 -2.16 -8.35 -1.38
CA THR A 27 -0.83 -8.80 -1.79
C THR A 27 -0.13 -9.61 -0.69
N GLN A 28 -0.28 -9.22 0.58
CA GLN A 28 0.27 -9.94 1.73
C GLN A 28 -0.36 -11.34 1.89
N GLU A 29 -1.66 -11.46 1.68
CA GLU A 29 -2.40 -12.73 1.73
C GLU A 29 -2.00 -13.64 0.56
N MET A 30 -1.88 -13.08 -0.64
CA MET A 30 -1.43 -13.81 -1.82
C MET A 30 0.01 -14.36 -1.65
N ILE A 31 0.95 -13.55 -1.14
CA ILE A 31 2.32 -14.00 -0.84
C ILE A 31 2.32 -15.17 0.15
N GLN A 32 1.46 -15.12 1.18
CA GLN A 32 1.37 -16.21 2.17
C GLN A 32 0.85 -17.49 1.53
N SER A 33 -0.23 -17.41 0.74
CA SER A 33 -0.77 -18.57 0.02
C SER A 33 0.27 -19.19 -0.92
N VAL A 34 0.98 -18.37 -1.70
CA VAL A 34 2.05 -18.84 -2.59
C VAL A 34 3.15 -19.55 -1.80
N ARG A 35 3.58 -18.98 -0.67
CA ARG A 35 4.61 -19.60 0.18
C ARG A 35 4.16 -20.94 0.74
N SER A 36 2.92 -21.04 1.24
CA SER A 36 2.37 -22.30 1.74
C SER A 36 2.35 -23.38 0.66
N SER A 37 1.86 -23.05 -0.54
CA SER A 37 1.87 -24.00 -1.66
C SER A 37 3.28 -24.37 -2.11
N MET A 38 4.23 -23.44 -2.07
CA MET A 38 5.64 -23.75 -2.34
C MET A 38 6.26 -24.69 -1.30
N ASP A 39 5.91 -24.50 -0.02
CA ASP A 39 6.42 -25.34 1.06
C ASP A 39 5.89 -26.77 0.97
N GLU A 40 4.65 -26.97 0.52
CA GLU A 40 4.10 -28.31 0.22
C GLU A 40 4.86 -29.05 -0.88
N LEU A 41 5.45 -28.30 -1.83
CA LEU A 41 6.26 -28.89 -2.91
C LEU A 41 7.69 -29.24 -2.46
N LYS A 42 8.16 -28.72 -1.32
CA LYS A 42 9.50 -29.02 -0.81
C LYS A 42 9.59 -30.47 -0.37
N GLY A 43 10.58 -31.19 -0.90
CA GLY A 43 10.85 -32.60 -0.59
C GLY A 43 10.06 -33.61 -1.43
N GLY A 44 8.95 -33.20 -2.07
CA GLY A 44 8.24 -34.03 -3.05
C GLY A 44 8.65 -33.75 -4.50
N TRP A 45 9.10 -32.52 -4.78
CA TRP A 45 9.52 -32.10 -6.10
C TRP A 45 11.03 -31.88 -6.16
N GLU A 46 11.74 -32.81 -6.78
CA GLU A 46 13.21 -32.79 -6.91
C GLU A 46 13.67 -32.63 -8.36
N GLY A 47 14.91 -32.16 -8.53
CA GLY A 47 15.58 -32.03 -9.82
C GLY A 47 15.82 -30.58 -10.26
N ARG A 48 16.40 -30.43 -11.46
CA ARG A 48 16.87 -29.13 -11.97
C ARG A 48 15.77 -28.07 -12.07
N GLY A 49 14.56 -28.46 -12.46
CA GLY A 49 13.41 -27.55 -12.55
C GLY A 49 12.96 -27.01 -11.19
N SER A 50 12.90 -27.89 -10.19
CA SER A 50 12.60 -27.51 -8.80
C SER A 50 13.65 -26.53 -8.27
N ASN A 51 14.95 -26.83 -8.44
CA ASN A 51 16.03 -25.94 -8.02
C ASN A 51 15.95 -24.54 -8.66
N ALA A 52 15.70 -24.47 -9.97
CA ALA A 52 15.57 -23.20 -10.69
C ALA A 52 14.36 -22.39 -10.18
N PHE A 53 13.20 -23.03 -10.05
CA PHE A 53 11.98 -22.41 -9.54
C PHE A 53 12.19 -21.85 -8.12
N PHE A 54 12.70 -22.66 -7.19
CA PHE A 54 12.91 -22.21 -5.81
C PHE A 54 13.97 -21.11 -5.71
N SER A 55 14.98 -21.11 -6.57
CA SER A 55 15.99 -20.05 -6.64
C SER A 55 15.39 -18.74 -7.14
N GLU A 56 14.62 -18.76 -8.22
CA GLU A 56 13.98 -17.56 -8.78
C GLU A 56 12.94 -16.98 -7.82
N MET A 57 12.11 -17.84 -7.22
CA MET A 57 11.08 -17.41 -6.27
C MET A 57 11.70 -16.74 -5.04
N GLN A 58 12.77 -17.30 -4.48
CA GLN A 58 13.41 -16.75 -3.27
C GLN A 58 14.33 -15.57 -3.57
N GLY A 59 15.01 -15.58 -4.72
CA GLY A 59 16.00 -14.56 -5.09
C GLY A 59 15.39 -13.30 -5.70
N GLU A 60 14.31 -13.44 -6.48
CA GLU A 60 13.81 -12.33 -7.31
C GLU A 60 12.33 -12.05 -7.05
N VAL A 61 11.47 -13.05 -7.24
CA VAL A 61 10.01 -12.85 -7.27
C VAL A 61 9.47 -12.45 -5.89
N LEU A 62 9.65 -13.28 -4.86
CA LEU A 62 9.12 -12.98 -3.53
C LEU A 62 9.71 -11.68 -2.95
N PRO A 63 11.01 -11.37 -3.11
CA PRO A 63 11.56 -10.07 -2.74
C PRO A 63 10.90 -8.90 -3.48
N ALA A 64 10.71 -9.00 -4.80
CA ALA A 64 10.10 -7.93 -5.60
C ALA A 64 8.65 -7.65 -5.18
N VAL A 65 7.84 -8.71 -5.00
CA VAL A 65 6.44 -8.57 -4.57
C VAL A 65 6.36 -8.01 -3.14
N ASN A 66 7.30 -8.37 -2.25
CA ASN A 66 7.38 -7.75 -0.92
C ASN A 66 7.74 -6.27 -0.96
N ARG A 67 8.67 -5.85 -1.83
CA ARG A 67 8.97 -4.42 -2.04
C ARG A 67 7.75 -3.66 -2.55
N LEU A 68 7.03 -4.24 -3.50
CA LEU A 68 5.78 -3.67 -4.02
C LEU A 68 4.74 -3.48 -2.92
N ARG A 69 4.53 -4.51 -2.08
CA ARG A 69 3.64 -4.42 -0.92
C ARG A 69 4.04 -3.28 0.03
N GLN A 70 5.33 -3.16 0.36
CA GLN A 70 5.84 -2.10 1.22
C GLN A 70 5.59 -0.71 0.61
N ALA A 71 5.84 -0.55 -0.69
CA ALA A 71 5.57 0.69 -1.41
C ALA A 71 4.09 1.10 -1.34
N MET A 72 3.15 0.15 -1.43
CA MET A 72 1.72 0.44 -1.24
C MET A 72 1.39 0.87 0.19
N GLN A 73 2.00 0.25 1.21
CA GLN A 73 1.81 0.68 2.61
C GLN A 73 2.33 2.11 2.83
N GLU A 74 3.49 2.43 2.24
CA GLU A 74 4.07 3.75 2.30
C GLU A 74 3.20 4.78 1.57
N ALA A 75 2.72 4.47 0.37
CA ALA A 75 1.80 5.33 -0.38
C ALA A 75 0.51 5.62 0.41
N SER A 76 -0.08 4.59 1.02
CA SER A 76 -1.24 4.72 1.94
C SER A 76 -0.94 5.67 3.09
N ARG A 77 0.20 5.49 3.78
CA ARG A 77 0.62 6.35 4.88
C ARG A 77 0.84 7.80 4.44
N ILE A 78 1.60 8.03 3.38
CA ILE A 78 1.93 9.37 2.87
C ILE A 78 0.64 10.10 2.46
N THR A 79 -0.29 9.41 1.79
CA THR A 79 -1.57 10.00 1.39
C THR A 79 -2.39 10.49 2.59
N ARG A 80 -2.43 9.71 3.69
CA ARG A 80 -3.09 10.16 4.92
C ARG A 80 -2.39 11.36 5.56
N GLN A 81 -1.07 11.37 5.55
CA GLN A 81 -0.29 12.49 6.07
C GLN A 81 -0.57 13.77 5.28
N ILE A 82 -0.62 13.69 3.95
CA ILE A 82 -1.00 14.82 3.09
C ILE A 82 -2.39 15.33 3.47
N ALA A 83 -3.39 14.46 3.55
CA ALA A 83 -4.75 14.85 3.93
C ALA A 83 -4.80 15.56 5.30
N GLN A 84 -4.03 15.07 6.28
CA GLN A 84 -3.95 15.69 7.61
C GLN A 84 -3.26 17.06 7.57
N THR A 85 -2.15 17.19 6.85
CA THR A 85 -1.40 18.45 6.73
C THR A 85 -2.23 19.53 6.05
N VAL A 86 -2.93 19.19 4.96
CA VAL A 86 -3.80 20.16 4.27
C VAL A 86 -4.96 20.58 5.18
N LYS A 87 -5.61 19.63 5.87
CA LYS A 87 -6.69 19.94 6.81
C LYS A 87 -6.25 20.88 7.93
N GLN A 88 -5.08 20.63 8.51
CA GLN A 88 -4.53 21.49 9.55
C GLN A 88 -4.25 22.91 9.02
N ALA A 89 -3.63 23.01 7.84
CA ALA A 89 -3.35 24.31 7.23
C ALA A 89 -4.63 25.12 6.95
N GLU A 90 -5.72 24.46 6.55
CA GLU A 90 -7.03 25.11 6.37
C GLU A 90 -7.66 25.57 7.70
N GLU A 91 -7.61 24.74 8.73
CA GLU A 91 -8.12 25.09 10.06
C GLU A 91 -7.38 26.31 10.63
N GLU A 92 -6.05 26.34 10.49
CA GLU A 92 -5.21 27.47 10.88
C GLU A 92 -5.50 28.73 10.07
N ALA A 93 -5.65 28.62 8.74
CA ALA A 93 -5.94 29.74 7.86
C ALA A 93 -7.36 30.30 8.03
N SER A 94 -8.34 29.45 8.37
CA SER A 94 -9.74 29.86 8.58
C SER A 94 -10.01 30.40 9.98
N SER A 95 -9.18 30.05 10.97
CA SER A 95 -9.32 30.48 12.38
C SER A 95 -9.52 32.01 12.56
N PRO A 96 -8.76 32.89 11.88
CA PRO A 96 -8.92 34.35 12.02
C PRO A 96 -10.23 34.88 11.43
N PHE A 97 -10.87 34.15 10.51
CA PHE A 97 -12.09 34.56 9.82
C PHE A 97 -13.36 34.00 10.46
N LYS A 98 -13.25 33.19 11.52
CA LYS A 98 -14.40 32.63 12.27
C LYS A 98 -14.99 33.59 13.30
N VAL A 99 -14.66 34.89 13.23
CA VAL A 99 -15.19 35.94 14.11
C VAL A 99 -15.94 37.00 13.29
N THR A 100 -17.23 36.78 13.04
CA THR A 100 -18.37 37.59 13.52
C THR A 100 -19.66 36.80 13.31
#